data_AF-A0A5B0FDD4-F1
#
_entry.id   AF-A0A5B0FDD4-F1
#
_cell.length_a   1.000
_cell.length_b   1.000
_cell.length_c   1.000
_cell.angle_alpha   90.00
_cell.angle_beta   90.00
_cell.angle_gamma   90.00
#
_symmetry.space_group_name_H-M   'P 1'
#
loop_
_entity.id
_entity.type
_entity.pdbx_description
1 polymer ?
#
loop_
_entity_poly.entity_id
_entity_poly.type
_entity_poly.pdbx_seq_one_letter_code
_entity_poly.pdbx_strand_id
1 'polypeptide(L)'
;VLAASLLVTALTTSPEHLLAATQDWIHQPYRRALMPESAALTDRLRGRGVATVISGAGPTVLALGSRDQLEKVSDVDTAGFVA
;
A
#
# COMPACT_ATOMS: atom_id res chain seq x y z
N VAL A 1 0.19 -12.72 11.46
CA VAL A 1 -1.08 -13.47 11.30
C VAL A 1 -2.31 -12.55 11.37
N LEU A 2 -2.45 -11.67 12.38
CA LEU A 2 -3.63 -10.79 12.53
C LEU A 2 -3.89 -9.86 11.32
N ALA A 3 -2.86 -9.30 10.70
CA ALA A 3 -3.00 -8.49 9.48
C ALA A 3 -3.55 -9.30 8.29
N ALA A 4 -3.18 -10.58 8.18
CA ALA A 4 -3.67 -11.45 7.10
C ALA A 4 -5.16 -11.78 7.27
N SER A 5 -5.63 -12.04 8.49
CA SER A 5 -7.06 -12.19 8.77
C SER A 5 -7.83 -10.87 8.58
N LEU A 6 -7.25 -9.74 8.99
CA LEU A 6 -7.88 -8.42 8.81
C LEU A 6 -7.98 -8.03 7.32
N LEU A 7 -7.01 -8.43 6.49
CA LEU A 7 -7.01 -8.14 5.06
C LEU A 7 -8.18 -8.82 4.34
N VAL A 8 -8.51 -10.06 4.68
CA VAL A 8 -9.68 -10.75 4.10
C VAL A 8 -10.97 -9.99 4.41
N THR A 9 -11.17 -9.57 5.66
CA THR A 9 -12.33 -8.76 6.06
C THR A 9 -12.34 -7.40 5.35
N ALA A 10 -11.18 -6.74 5.27
CA ALA A 10 -11.07 -5.43 4.64
C ALA A 10 -11.36 -5.46 3.13
N LEU A 11 -10.97 -6.53 2.44
CA LEU A 11 -11.23 -6.71 1.01
C LEU A 11 -12.68 -7.08 0.69
N THR A 12 -13.41 -7.64 1.65
CA THR A 12 -14.76 -8.19 1.41
C THR A 12 -15.88 -7.32 1.95
N THR A 13 -15.78 -6.87 3.20
CA THR A 13 -16.90 -6.21 3.89
C THR A 13 -16.54 -4.89 4.56
N SER A 14 -15.26 -4.61 4.80
CA SER A 14 -14.83 -3.48 5.66
C SER A 14 -13.64 -2.71 5.07
N PRO A 15 -13.79 -2.07 3.88
CA PRO A 15 -12.72 -1.37 3.19
C PRO A 15 -12.07 -0.24 3.99
N GLU A 16 -12.75 0.30 5.01
CA GLU A 16 -12.21 1.27 5.96
C GLU A 16 -10.97 0.75 6.71
N HIS A 17 -10.78 -0.57 6.80
CA HIS A 17 -9.65 -1.19 7.47
C HIS A 17 -8.45 -1.49 6.55
N LEU A 18 -8.54 -1.23 5.24
CA LEU A 18 -7.49 -1.59 4.28
C LEU A 18 -6.11 -1.03 4.63
N LEU A 19 -6.03 0.20 5.16
CA LEU A 19 -4.75 0.81 5.53
C LEU A 19 -4.04 0.02 6.65
N ALA A 20 -4.79 -0.35 7.69
CA ALA A 20 -4.27 -1.17 8.79
C ALA A 20 -4.01 -2.61 8.35
N ALA A 21 -4.89 -3.17 7.53
CA ALA A 21 -4.82 -4.54 7.04
C ALA A 21 -3.63 -4.81 6.11
N THR A 22 -3.17 -3.78 5.39
CA THR A 22 -2.02 -3.84 4.47
C THR A 22 -0.69 -3.52 5.14
N GLN A 23 -0.65 -3.28 6.45
CA GLN A 23 0.59 -3.06 7.17
C GLN A 23 1.40 -4.37 7.27
N ASP A 24 2.60 -4.38 6.68
CA ASP A 24 3.52 -5.50 6.75
C ASP A 24 4.70 -5.19 7.69
N TRP A 25 4.94 -6.10 8.62
CA TRP A 25 6.02 -6.01 9.61
C TRP A 25 7.16 -6.98 9.33
N ILE A 26 6.97 -7.93 8.41
CA ILE A 26 7.84 -9.11 8.29
C ILE A 26 8.69 -9.06 7.02
N HIS A 27 8.18 -8.57 5.89
CA HIS A 27 8.91 -8.68 4.61
C HIS A 27 9.28 -7.32 4.02
N GLN A 28 8.32 -6.41 3.87
CA GLN A 28 8.53 -5.12 3.21
C GLN A 28 9.60 -4.26 3.90
N PRO A 29 9.65 -4.10 5.24
CA PRO A 29 10.68 -3.29 5.89
C PRO A 29 12.11 -3.73 5.53
N TYR A 30 12.38 -5.03 5.50
CA TYR A 30 13.70 -5.58 5.17
C TYR A 30 14.08 -5.44 3.71
N ARG A 31 13.10 -5.34 2.80
CA ARG A 31 13.32 -5.24 1.36
C ARG A 31 13.43 -3.81 0.85
N ARG A 32 13.12 -2.81 1.68
CA ARG A 32 13.20 -1.38 1.34
C ARG A 32 14.53 -0.99 0.68
N ALA A 33 15.65 -1.47 1.20
CA ALA A 33 16.98 -1.14 0.69
C ALA A 33 17.23 -1.66 -0.74
N LEU A 34 16.50 -2.70 -1.17
CA LEU A 34 16.61 -3.28 -2.52
C LEU A 34 15.74 -2.55 -3.55
N MET A 35 14.79 -1.72 -3.11
CA MET A 35 13.84 -1.00 -3.97
C MET A 35 13.51 0.39 -3.39
N PRO A 36 14.50 1.30 -3.29
CA PRO A 36 14.35 2.56 -2.57
C PRO A 36 13.23 3.46 -3.13
N GLU A 37 13.06 3.49 -4.46
CA GLU A 37 12.00 4.29 -5.10
C GLU A 37 10.60 3.76 -4.78
N SER A 38 10.39 2.44 -4.87
CA SER A 38 9.10 1.80 -4.53
C SER A 38 8.77 1.96 -3.04
N ALA A 39 9.78 1.85 -2.18
CA ALA A 39 9.64 2.10 -0.75
C ALA A 39 9.23 3.55 -0.49
N ALA A 40 9.89 4.52 -1.13
CA ALA A 40 9.55 5.94 -0.99
C ALA A 40 8.14 6.25 -1.50
N LEU A 41 7.71 5.67 -2.63
CA LEU A 41 6.34 5.83 -3.11
C LEU A 41 5.32 5.22 -2.14
N THR A 42 5.60 4.03 -1.60
CA THR A 42 4.76 3.39 -0.58
C THR A 42 4.62 4.27 0.67
N ASP A 43 5.71 4.85 1.15
CA ASP A 43 5.70 5.75 2.30
C ASP A 43 4.84 7.01 2.03
N ARG A 44 4.98 7.63 0.85
CA ARG A 44 4.19 8.81 0.47
C ARG A 44 2.69 8.50 0.41
N LEU A 45 2.32 7.41 -0.26
CA LEU A 45 0.93 6.97 -0.41
C LEU A 45 0.29 6.63 0.95
N ARG A 46 1.00 5.83 1.77
CA ARG A 46 0.53 5.48 3.12
C ARG A 46 0.45 6.70 4.04
N GLY A 47 1.35 7.67 3.88
CA GLY A 47 1.31 8.96 4.57
C GLY A 47 0.07 9.81 4.25
N ARG A 48 -0.55 9.61 3.07
CA ARG A 48 -1.85 10.18 2.70
C ARG A 48 -3.05 9.30 3.09
N GLY A 49 -2.80 8.19 3.80
CA GLY A 49 -3.84 7.25 4.21
C GLY A 49 -4.34 6.35 3.10
N VAL A 50 -3.56 6.17 2.01
CA VAL A 50 -3.85 5.20 0.96
C VAL A 50 -3.28 3.84 1.36
N ALA A 51 -4.09 2.78 1.29
CA ALA A 51 -3.62 1.44 1.57
C ALA A 51 -2.74 0.94 0.41
N THR A 52 -1.45 0.77 0.68
CA THR A 52 -0.46 0.46 -0.37
C THR A 52 0.44 -0.68 0.07
N VAL A 53 0.78 -1.54 -0.90
CA VAL A 53 1.68 -2.69 -0.75
C VAL A 53 2.64 -2.79 -1.94
N ILE A 54 3.77 -3.47 -1.74
CA ILE A 54 4.59 -3.96 -2.85
C ILE A 54 3.91 -5.19 -3.47
N SER A 55 3.74 -5.18 -4.79
CA SER A 55 3.20 -6.34 -5.52
C SER A 55 4.26 -7.44 -5.63
N GLY A 56 4.04 -8.54 -4.91
CA GLY A 56 4.94 -9.70 -4.92
C GLY A 56 6.38 -9.36 -4.54
N ALA A 57 7.29 -9.49 -5.50
CA ALA A 57 8.70 -9.18 -5.33
C ALA A 57 9.06 -7.70 -5.60
N GLY A 58 8.10 -6.85 -6.01
CA GLY A 58 8.39 -5.51 -6.51
C GLY A 58 9.00 -5.53 -7.92
N PRO A 59 9.32 -4.35 -8.50
CA PRO A 59 9.22 -3.01 -7.89
C PRO A 59 7.82 -2.39 -7.94
N THR A 60 6.85 -3.07 -8.55
CA THR A 60 5.48 -2.56 -8.69
C THR A 60 4.83 -2.28 -7.34
N VAL A 61 4.22 -1.11 -7.22
CA VAL A 61 3.45 -0.65 -6.06
C VAL A 61 1.96 -0.78 -6.37
N LEU A 62 1.19 -1.39 -5.47
CA LEU A 62 -0.26 -1.55 -5.60
C LEU A 62 -0.99 -0.74 -4.54
N ALA A 63 -1.89 0.14 -4.97
CA ALA A 63 -2.84 0.84 -4.10
C ALA A 63 -4.20 0.12 -4.12
N LEU A 64 -4.79 -0.07 -2.94
CA LEU A 64 -6.05 -0.78 -2.73
C LEU A 64 -7.06 0.15 -2.05
N GLY A 65 -8.28 0.20 -2.55
CA GLY A 65 -9.34 1.01 -1.95
C GLY A 65 -10.58 1.12 -2.83
N SER A 66 -11.65 1.64 -2.25
CA SER A 66 -12.78 2.17 -3.01
C SER A 66 -12.36 3.39 -3.85
N ARG A 67 -13.22 3.83 -4.77
CA ARG A 67 -12.99 5.04 -5.57
C ARG A 67 -12.61 6.23 -4.69
N ASP A 68 -13.42 6.54 -3.68
CA ASP A 68 -13.20 7.68 -2.76
C ASP A 68 -11.89 7.56 -1.97
N GLN A 69 -11.49 6.35 -1.60
CA GLN A 69 -10.21 6.11 -0.90
C GLN A 69 -9.01 6.36 -1.83
N LEU A 70 -9.16 6.06 -3.12
CA LEU A 70 -8.12 6.19 -4.13
C LEU A 70 -8.03 7.61 -4.73
N GLU A 71 -9.02 8.48 -4.56
CA GLU A 71 -8.94 9.87 -5.01
C GLU A 71 -7.70 10.59 -4.45
N LYS A 72 -7.31 10.25 -3.21
CA LYS A 72 -6.11 10.76 -2.53
C LYS A 72 -4.80 10.44 -3.24
N VAL A 73 -4.78 9.47 -4.16
CA VAL A 73 -3.60 9.14 -4.96
C VAL A 73 -3.22 10.29 -5.89
N SER A 74 -4.20 11.05 -6.38
CA SER A 74 -3.95 12.20 -7.27
C SER A 74 -3.14 13.33 -6.62
N ASP A 75 -3.12 13.40 -5.28
CA ASP A 75 -2.34 14.36 -4.49
C ASP A 75 -0.90 13.88 -4.20
N VAL A 76 -0.53 12.70 -4.66
CA VAL A 76 0.78 12.09 -4.41
C VAL A 76 1.61 12.14 -5.67
N ASP A 77 2.83 12.67 -5.56
CA ASP A 77 3.80 12.60 -6.64
C ASP A 77 4.20 11.14 -6.91
N THR A 78 3.82 10.65 -8.10
CA THR A 78 4.13 9.32 -8.63
C THR A 78 5.25 9.36 -9.67
N ALA A 79 5.99 10.46 -9.81
CA ALA A 79 7.10 10.56 -10.75
C ALA A 79 8.06 9.36 -10.63
N GLY A 80 8.44 8.82 -11.80
CA GLY A 80 9.21 7.58 -11.91
C GLY A 80 8.37 6.30 -11.97
N PHE A 81 7.05 6.39 -11.78
CA PHE A 81 6.12 5.26 -11.89
C PHE A 81 5.04 5.54 -12.93
N VAL A 82 4.67 4.52 -13.71
CA VAL A 82 3.54 4.58 -14.64
C VAL A 82 2.30 4.09 -13.89
N ALA A 83 1.25 4.90 -13.88
CA ALA A 83 -0.03 4.62 -13.23
C ALA A 83 -1.04 3.98 -14.20
#